data_AF-A0A1X6MWK5-F1
#
_entry.id   AF-A0A1X6MWK5-F1
#
_cell.length_a   1.000
_cell.length_b   1.000
_cell.length_c   1.000
_cell.angle_alpha   90.00
_cell.angle_beta   90.00
_cell.angle_gamma   90.00
#
_symmetry.space_group_name_H-M   'P 1'
#
loop_
_entity.id
_entity.type
_entity.pdbx_description
1 polymer ?
#
loop_
_entity_poly.entity_id
_entity_poly.type
_entity_poly.pdbx_seq_one_letter_code
_entity_poly.pdbx_strand_id
1 'polypeptide(L)'
;MTRGNISPAGQQNAADSPRLSESPPPSGVQGDLELELLGLANALYNLGTTVVNDLTKEKDKPGGGGKPVGHRVNDVIQHLATIEDMSQHVTTMIPMQVLSDIDNARNPLQLTKERLERAATENQYMNGQIHALDSYRRHLDEVLVQTFPELAEFLPATG
;
A
#
# COMPACT_ATOMS: atom_id res chain seq x y z
N MET A 1 37.28 -13.46 48.41
CA MET A 1 37.04 -14.26 47.19
C MET A 1 35.54 -14.45 47.04
N THR A 2 35.03 -14.01 45.91
CA THR A 2 33.69 -13.45 45.71
C THR A 2 32.72 -14.53 45.23
N ARG A 3 31.56 -14.69 45.90
CA ARG A 3 30.45 -15.52 45.40
C ARG A 3 29.77 -14.78 44.24
N GLY A 4 29.81 -15.36 43.05
CA GLY A 4 29.15 -14.86 41.85
C GLY A 4 27.63 -14.93 41.98
N ASN A 5 26.99 -13.79 41.72
CA ASN A 5 25.54 -13.65 41.65
C ASN A 5 25.10 -13.89 40.20
N ILE A 6 24.36 -14.98 39.98
CA ILE A 6 23.86 -15.36 38.65
C ILE A 6 22.58 -14.55 38.41
N SER A 7 22.63 -13.59 37.49
CA SER A 7 21.43 -12.87 37.05
C SER A 7 20.64 -13.75 36.06
N PRO A 8 19.30 -13.84 36.17
CA PRO A 8 18.51 -14.58 35.20
C PRO A 8 18.49 -13.82 33.87
N ALA A 9 18.70 -14.56 32.78
CA ALA A 9 18.64 -14.06 31.41
C ALA A 9 17.27 -13.42 31.15
N GLY A 10 17.27 -12.11 30.98
CA GLY A 10 16.10 -11.34 30.55
C GLY A 10 15.68 -11.77 29.15
N GLN A 11 14.39 -12.06 29.03
CA GLN A 11 13.60 -12.27 27.83
C GLN A 11 14.17 -11.58 26.58
N GLN A 12 14.57 -12.37 25.59
CA GLN A 12 14.61 -11.93 24.21
C GLN A 12 13.15 -11.79 23.74
N ASN A 13 12.59 -10.60 23.91
CA ASN A 13 11.33 -10.23 23.28
C ASN A 13 11.52 -10.38 21.77
N ALA A 14 10.72 -11.27 21.15
CA ALA A 14 10.60 -11.35 19.72
C ALA A 14 10.32 -9.94 19.17
N ALA A 15 11.08 -9.55 18.15
CA ALA A 15 10.93 -8.26 17.49
C ALA A 15 9.45 -8.04 17.15
N ASP A 16 8.93 -6.92 17.66
CA ASP A 16 7.57 -6.44 17.45
C ASP A 16 7.13 -6.67 15.99
N SER A 17 5.98 -7.32 15.83
CA SER A 17 5.21 -7.33 14.59
C SER A 17 5.22 -5.93 13.96
N PRO A 18 5.39 -5.79 12.63
CA PRO A 18 5.45 -4.48 12.00
C PRO A 18 4.16 -3.74 12.33
N ARG A 19 4.30 -2.61 13.05
CA ARG A 19 3.22 -1.67 13.33
C ARG A 19 2.46 -1.42 12.02
N LEU A 20 1.13 -1.47 12.08
CA LEU A 20 0.28 -0.90 11.03
C LEU A 20 0.85 0.48 10.72
N SER A 21 1.27 0.67 9.47
CA SER A 21 1.92 1.89 9.00
C SER A 21 1.00 3.08 9.24
N GLU A 22 1.17 3.79 10.35
CA GLU A 22 0.80 5.20 10.44
C GLU A 22 1.82 5.97 9.61
N SER A 23 1.71 5.83 8.29
CA SER A 23 2.40 6.73 7.38
C SER A 23 1.82 8.13 7.64
N PRO A 24 2.66 9.16 7.82
CA PRO A 24 2.19 10.53 7.94
C PRO A 24 1.33 10.89 6.71
N PRO A 25 0.36 11.81 6.87
CA PRO A 25 -0.48 12.24 5.75
C PRO A 25 0.41 12.67 4.57
N PRO A 26 0.07 12.25 3.35
CA PRO A 26 0.89 12.56 2.19
C PRO A 26 1.08 14.07 2.08
N SER A 27 2.31 14.51 1.85
CA SER A 27 2.62 15.92 1.66
C SER A 27 2.56 16.31 0.18
N GLY A 28 2.32 17.59 -0.10
CA GLY A 28 2.20 18.10 -1.48
C GLY A 28 0.86 17.77 -2.13
N VAL A 29 0.84 17.68 -3.46
CA VAL A 29 -0.38 17.61 -4.27
C VAL A 29 -1.33 16.47 -3.90
N GLN A 30 -0.83 15.34 -3.39
CA GLN A 30 -1.66 14.22 -2.94
C GLN A 30 -2.38 14.52 -1.62
N GLY A 31 -1.69 15.17 -0.67
CA GLY A 31 -2.31 15.59 0.59
C GLY A 31 -3.36 16.67 0.38
N ASP A 32 -3.07 17.63 -0.49
CA ASP A 32 -4.04 18.67 -0.85
C ASP A 32 -5.29 18.03 -1.49
N LEU A 33 -5.11 17.04 -2.37
CA LEU A 33 -6.21 16.32 -3.00
C LEU A 33 -7.04 15.53 -1.98
N GLU A 34 -6.40 14.87 -1.02
CA GLU A 34 -7.09 14.16 0.06
C GLU A 34 -7.94 15.11 0.91
N LEU A 35 -7.41 16.29 1.24
CA LEU A 35 -8.14 17.33 1.96
C LEU A 35 -9.35 17.84 1.17
N GLU A 36 -9.19 18.06 -0.14
CA GLU A 36 -10.27 18.52 -1.01
C GLU A 36 -11.37 17.44 -1.17
N LEU A 37 -10.99 16.16 -1.30
CA LEU A 37 -11.92 15.03 -1.33
C LEU A 37 -12.71 14.91 -0.01
N LEU A 38 -12.06 15.13 1.14
CA LEU A 38 -12.73 15.18 2.44
C LEU A 38 -13.68 16.38 2.52
N GLY A 39 -13.28 17.53 1.98
CA GLY A 39 -14.13 18.71 1.81
C GLY A 39 -15.40 18.40 1.01
N LEU A 40 -15.25 17.75 -0.14
CA LEU A 40 -16.37 17.31 -0.98
C LEU A 40 -17.32 16.37 -0.24
N ALA A 41 -16.80 15.38 0.50
CA ALA A 41 -17.63 14.46 1.28
C ALA A 41 -18.48 15.20 2.32
N ASN A 42 -17.88 16.18 3.01
CA ASN A 42 -18.60 17.04 3.96
C ASN A 42 -19.65 17.93 3.25
N ALA A 43 -19.32 18.49 2.08
CA ALA A 43 -20.25 19.29 1.29
C ALA A 43 -21.48 18.46 0.84
N LEU A 44 -21.26 17.22 0.39
CA LEU A 44 -22.33 16.28 0.04
C LEU A 44 -23.22 15.93 1.24
N TYR A 45 -22.62 15.69 2.41
CA TYR A 45 -23.37 15.46 3.64
C TYR A 45 -24.22 16.68 4.04
N ASN A 46 -23.64 17.87 3.99
CA ASN A 46 -24.31 19.14 4.28
C ASN A 46 -25.45 19.43 3.30
N LEU A 47 -25.27 19.12 2.01
CA LEU A 47 -26.32 19.20 1.02
C LEU A 47 -27.47 18.25 1.37
N GLY A 48 -27.17 16.98 1.68
CA GLY A 48 -28.18 15.98 2.05
C GLY A 48 -29.02 16.43 3.25
N THR A 49 -28.38 16.88 4.33
CA THR A 49 -29.09 17.40 5.51
C THR A 49 -29.90 18.65 5.22
N THR A 50 -29.40 19.55 4.37
CA THR A 50 -30.13 20.77 3.96
C THR A 50 -31.37 20.43 3.14
N VAL A 51 -31.29 19.48 2.21
CA VAL A 51 -32.45 19.01 1.43
C VAL A 51 -33.51 18.41 2.34
N VAL A 52 -33.13 17.54 3.28
CA VAL A 52 -34.06 16.96 4.26
C VAL A 52 -34.74 18.05 5.10
N ASN A 53 -33.98 19.05 5.56
CA ASN A 53 -34.52 20.16 6.34
C ASN A 53 -35.47 21.05 5.53
N ASP A 54 -35.17 21.30 4.25
CA ASP A 54 -36.01 22.10 3.36
C ASP A 54 -37.31 21.37 2.97
N LEU A 55 -37.27 20.03 2.89
CA LEU A 55 -38.45 19.20 2.61
C LEU A 55 -39.36 19.01 3.85
N THR A 56 -38.79 19.06 5.05
CA THR A 56 -39.53 18.84 6.31
C THR A 56 -40.08 20.12 6.94
N LYS A 57 -39.54 21.29 6.58
CA LYS A 57 -40.10 22.59 7.00
C LYS A 57 -41.19 23.01 6.03
N GLU A 58 -42.44 22.82 6.46
CA GLU A 58 -43.61 23.32 5.75
C GLU A 58 -43.55 24.84 5.51
N LYS A 59 -44.24 25.22 4.45
CA LYS A 59 -44.32 26.47 3.69
C LYS A 59 -44.76 27.72 4.45
N ASP A 60 -44.53 27.83 5.76
CA ASP A 60 -45.31 28.74 6.63
C ASP A 60 -44.63 30.03 7.09
N LYS A 61 -43.63 30.54 6.36
CA LYS A 61 -43.21 31.94 6.57
C LYS A 61 -43.11 32.73 5.26
N PRO A 62 -44.09 33.60 4.94
CA PRO A 62 -43.92 34.58 3.87
C PRO A 62 -42.81 35.56 4.30
N GLY A 63 -41.65 35.45 3.63
CA GLY A 63 -40.43 36.18 3.97
C GLY A 63 -39.23 35.29 4.35
N GLY A 64 -39.36 33.97 4.36
CA GLY A 64 -38.24 33.04 4.59
C GLY A 64 -37.20 33.14 3.49
N GLY A 65 -35.98 33.53 3.85
CA GLY A 65 -34.83 33.68 2.94
C GLY A 65 -34.64 32.47 2.02
N GLY A 66 -34.13 32.74 0.82
CA GLY A 66 -34.07 31.79 -0.30
C GLY A 66 -33.55 30.40 0.08
N LYS A 67 -34.05 29.38 -0.64
CA LYS A 67 -33.78 27.96 -0.37
C LYS A 67 -32.26 27.70 -0.26
N PRO A 68 -31.73 27.36 0.92
CA PRO A 68 -30.29 27.20 1.16
C PRO A 68 -29.65 26.08 0.31
N VAL A 69 -30.46 25.17 -0.25
CA VAL A 69 -30.01 24.11 -1.16
C VAL A 69 -29.23 24.67 -2.35
N GLY A 70 -29.64 25.80 -2.94
CA GLY A 70 -28.96 26.36 -4.11
C GLY A 70 -27.49 26.70 -3.82
N HIS A 71 -27.22 27.28 -2.65
CA HIS A 71 -25.86 27.54 -2.21
C HIS A 71 -25.07 26.25 -1.96
N ARG A 72 -25.69 25.24 -1.32
CA ARG A 72 -25.03 23.94 -1.06
C ARG A 72 -24.68 23.18 -2.32
N VAL A 73 -25.50 23.27 -3.36
CA VAL A 73 -25.19 22.69 -4.67
C VAL A 73 -23.97 23.37 -5.28
N ASN A 74 -23.89 24.71 -5.21
CA ASN A 74 -22.73 25.45 -5.71
C ASN A 74 -21.45 25.09 -4.95
N ASP A 75 -21.51 24.88 -3.62
CA ASP A 75 -20.38 24.42 -2.82
C ASP A 75 -19.83 23.07 -3.34
N VAL A 76 -20.72 22.11 -3.63
CA VAL A 76 -20.34 20.80 -4.19
C VAL A 76 -19.73 20.94 -5.58
N ILE A 77 -20.32 21.77 -6.45
CA ILE A 77 -19.80 22.02 -7.80
C ILE A 77 -18.38 22.61 -7.72
N GLN A 78 -18.15 23.53 -6.79
CA GLN A 78 -16.84 24.15 -6.62
C GLN A 78 -15.79 23.11 -6.21
N HIS A 79 -16.10 22.23 -5.26
CA HIS A 79 -15.19 21.14 -4.88
C HIS A 79 -14.89 20.19 -6.05
N LEU A 80 -15.91 19.79 -6.82
CA LEU A 80 -15.72 18.93 -8.00
C LEU A 80 -14.82 19.58 -9.06
N ALA A 81 -15.00 20.88 -9.31
CA ALA A 81 -14.17 21.62 -10.25
C ALA A 81 -12.71 21.72 -9.78
N THR A 82 -12.49 21.96 -8.49
CA THR A 82 -11.14 21.98 -7.90
C THR A 82 -10.47 20.60 -8.03
N ILE A 83 -11.19 19.52 -7.72
CA ILE A 83 -10.66 18.15 -7.83
C ILE A 83 -10.28 17.81 -9.28
N GLU A 84 -11.08 18.22 -10.27
CA GLU A 84 -10.76 18.00 -11.68
C GLU A 84 -9.46 18.70 -12.08
N ASP A 85 -9.25 19.95 -11.66
CA ASP A 85 -7.99 20.67 -11.91
C ASP A 85 -6.79 20.01 -11.21
N MET A 86 -6.96 19.64 -9.94
CA MET A 86 -5.91 18.94 -9.18
C MET A 86 -5.55 17.59 -9.79
N SER A 87 -6.52 16.85 -10.35
CA SER A 87 -6.29 15.54 -10.95
C SER A 87 -5.27 15.56 -12.10
N GLN A 88 -5.16 16.68 -12.82
CA GLN A 88 -4.19 16.86 -13.91
C GLN A 88 -2.74 16.81 -13.41
N HIS A 89 -2.54 17.05 -12.12
CA HIS A 89 -1.23 17.10 -11.47
C HIS A 89 -0.88 15.79 -10.74
N VAL A 90 -1.76 14.78 -10.80
CA VAL A 90 -1.57 13.48 -10.16
C VAL A 90 -1.10 12.46 -11.20
N THR A 91 0.19 12.14 -11.19
CA THR A 91 0.79 11.20 -12.15
C THR A 91 0.81 9.75 -11.68
N THR A 92 0.18 9.45 -10.54
CA THR A 92 0.22 8.11 -9.94
C THR A 92 -0.57 7.12 -10.78
N MET A 93 0.11 6.08 -11.27
CA MET A 93 -0.54 4.98 -11.98
C MET A 93 -1.16 4.00 -11.00
N ILE A 94 -2.45 3.72 -11.15
CA ILE A 94 -3.19 2.81 -10.28
C ILE A 94 -3.42 1.46 -11.01
N PRO A 95 -3.01 0.32 -10.44
CA PRO A 95 -3.32 -0.97 -11.03
C PRO A 95 -4.82 -1.22 -11.09
N MET A 96 -5.32 -1.77 -12.21
CA MET A 96 -6.76 -2.06 -12.37
C MET A 96 -7.33 -2.96 -11.27
N GLN A 97 -6.51 -3.84 -10.70
CA GLN A 97 -6.93 -4.69 -9.58
C GLN A 97 -7.28 -3.87 -8.32
N VAL A 98 -6.57 -2.76 -8.05
CA VAL A 98 -6.89 -1.86 -6.93
C VAL A 98 -8.28 -1.26 -7.12
N LEU A 99 -8.61 -0.82 -8.34
CA LEU A 99 -9.94 -0.28 -8.67
C LEU A 99 -11.02 -1.34 -8.47
N SER A 100 -10.78 -2.55 -8.99
CA SER A 100 -11.68 -3.69 -8.78
C SER A 100 -11.87 -4.03 -7.31
N ASP A 101 -10.82 -3.96 -6.49
CA ASP A 101 -10.92 -4.23 -5.06
C ASP A 101 -11.79 -3.17 -4.36
N ILE A 102 -11.63 -1.90 -4.70
CA ILE A 102 -12.47 -0.80 -4.19
C ILE A 102 -13.95 -1.02 -4.57
N ASP A 103 -14.23 -1.30 -5.84
CA ASP A 103 -15.61 -1.53 -6.33
C ASP A 103 -16.30 -2.70 -5.62
N ASN A 104 -15.52 -3.71 -5.21
CA ASN A 104 -16.03 -4.88 -4.49
C ASN A 104 -15.94 -4.73 -2.95
N ALA A 105 -15.70 -3.52 -2.44
CA ALA A 105 -15.53 -3.23 -1.02
C ALA A 105 -14.46 -4.11 -0.32
N ARG A 106 -13.41 -4.47 -1.06
CA ARG A 106 -12.22 -5.16 -0.55
C ARG A 106 -11.14 -4.15 -0.21
N ASN A 107 -10.30 -4.50 0.76
CA ASN A 107 -9.18 -3.65 1.15
C ASN A 107 -8.08 -3.68 0.07
N PRO A 108 -7.79 -2.56 -0.61
CA PRO A 108 -6.78 -2.53 -1.68
C PRO A 108 -5.36 -2.80 -1.17
N LEU A 109 -5.08 -2.64 0.13
CA LEU A 109 -3.79 -2.95 0.73
C LEU A 109 -3.45 -4.44 0.67
N GLN A 110 -4.47 -5.29 0.53
CA GLN A 110 -4.27 -6.73 0.39
C GLN A 110 -3.45 -7.06 -0.86
N LEU A 111 -3.67 -6.35 -1.97
CA LEU A 111 -2.87 -6.50 -3.18
C LEU A 111 -1.38 -6.22 -2.91
N THR A 112 -1.06 -5.12 -2.23
CA THR A 112 0.32 -4.77 -1.90
C THR A 112 0.99 -5.85 -1.07
N LYS A 113 0.27 -6.37 -0.06
CA LYS A 113 0.75 -7.47 0.78
C LYS A 113 1.03 -8.73 -0.05
N GLU A 114 0.07 -9.17 -0.85
CA GLU A 114 0.20 -10.38 -1.68
C GLU A 114 1.36 -10.25 -2.69
N ARG A 115 1.54 -9.07 -3.29
CA ARG A 115 2.65 -8.82 -4.23
C ARG A 115 4.00 -8.84 -3.53
N LEU A 116 4.10 -8.28 -2.32
CA LEU A 116 5.32 -8.30 -1.52
C LEU A 116 5.69 -9.72 -1.10
N GLU A 117 4.72 -10.48 -0.57
CA GLU A 117 4.91 -11.88 -0.17
C GLU A 117 5.33 -12.74 -1.37
N ARG A 118 4.63 -12.63 -2.50
CA ARG A 118 4.98 -13.36 -3.72
C ARG A 118 6.38 -13.00 -4.22
N ALA A 119 6.74 -11.72 -4.24
CA ALA A 119 8.08 -11.29 -4.68
C ALA A 119 9.18 -11.87 -3.77
N ALA A 120 8.96 -11.90 -2.46
CA ALA A 120 9.90 -12.51 -1.51
C ALA A 120 10.03 -14.03 -1.74
N THR A 121 8.90 -14.73 -1.88
CA THR A 121 8.90 -16.17 -2.17
C THR A 121 9.59 -16.50 -3.49
N GLU A 122 9.27 -15.77 -4.56
CA GLU A 122 9.89 -15.95 -5.88
C GLU A 122 11.39 -15.70 -5.82
N ASN A 123 11.84 -14.65 -5.12
CA ASN A 123 13.26 -14.36 -4.97
C ASN A 123 14.01 -15.48 -4.21
N GLN A 124 13.45 -15.97 -3.11
CA GLN A 124 14.03 -17.09 -2.35
C GLN A 124 14.07 -18.37 -3.19
N TYR A 125 13.00 -18.64 -3.94
CA TYR A 125 12.93 -19.80 -4.82
C TYR A 125 13.99 -19.74 -5.92
N MET A 126 14.13 -18.59 -6.58
CA MET A 126 15.16 -18.39 -7.61
C MET A 126 16.58 -18.52 -7.04
N ASN A 127 16.84 -17.95 -5.86
CA ASN A 127 18.13 -18.09 -5.20
C ASN A 127 18.44 -19.56 -4.86
N GLY A 128 17.44 -20.32 -4.40
CA GLY A 128 17.56 -21.76 -4.18
C GLY A 128 17.89 -22.54 -5.45
N GLN A 129 17.27 -22.19 -6.59
CA GLN A 129 17.60 -22.80 -7.88
C GLN A 129 19.03 -22.51 -8.32
N ILE A 130 19.50 -21.27 -8.16
CA ILE A 130 20.89 -20.88 -8.48
C ILE A 130 21.87 -21.71 -7.64
N HIS A 131 21.66 -21.80 -6.32
CA HIS A 131 22.50 -22.61 -5.44
C HIS A 131 22.49 -24.10 -5.80
N ALA A 132 21.35 -24.65 -6.19
CA ALA A 132 21.24 -26.04 -6.62
C ALA A 132 22.01 -26.29 -7.93
N LEU A 133 21.91 -25.38 -8.90
CA LEU A 133 22.66 -25.46 -10.16
C LEU A 133 24.16 -25.34 -9.95
N ASP A 134 24.60 -24.40 -9.11
CA ASP A 134 26.01 -24.25 -8.76
C ASP A 134 26.55 -25.50 -8.07
N SER A 135 25.77 -26.08 -7.16
CA SER A 135 26.14 -27.32 -6.48
C SER A 135 26.22 -28.49 -7.45
N TYR A 136 25.23 -28.64 -8.33
CA TYR A 136 25.20 -29.68 -9.36
C TYR A 136 26.42 -29.57 -10.29
N ARG A 137 26.74 -28.35 -10.75
CA ARG A 137 27.91 -28.08 -11.58
C ARG A 137 29.19 -28.50 -10.89
N ARG A 138 29.41 -28.12 -9.62
CA ARG A 138 30.59 -28.54 -8.85
C ARG A 138 30.71 -30.05 -8.76
N HIS A 139 29.63 -30.75 -8.43
CA HIS A 139 29.64 -32.22 -8.35
C HIS A 139 29.93 -32.87 -9.71
N LEU A 140 29.38 -32.32 -10.79
CA LEU A 140 29.65 -32.80 -12.14
C LEU A 140 31.13 -32.62 -12.51
N ASP A 141 31.70 -31.43 -12.25
CA ASP A 141 33.11 -31.13 -12.50
C ASP A 141 34.02 -32.08 -11.70
N GLU A 142 33.69 -32.36 -10.42
CA GLU A 142 34.42 -33.33 -9.59
C GLU A 142 34.40 -34.74 -10.16
N VAL A 143 33.24 -35.23 -10.60
CA VAL A 143 33.10 -36.58 -11.19
C VAL A 143 33.81 -36.67 -12.55
N LEU A 144 33.77 -35.60 -13.34
CA LEU A 144 34.49 -35.54 -14.62
C LEU A 144 36.00 -35.63 -14.41
N VAL A 145 36.57 -34.89 -13.45
CA VAL A 145 38.01 -34.98 -13.14
C VAL A 145 38.39 -36.36 -12.61
N GLN A 146 37.55 -36.98 -11.78
CA GLN A 146 37.81 -38.34 -11.29
C GLN A 146 37.80 -39.39 -12.40
N THR A 147 36.92 -39.24 -13.39
CA THR A 147 36.74 -40.21 -14.48
C THR A 147 37.69 -39.97 -15.65
N PHE A 148 38.03 -38.71 -15.92
CA PHE A 148 38.85 -38.23 -17.04
C PHE A 148 39.85 -37.16 -16.55
N PRO A 149 40.96 -37.55 -15.92
CA PRO A 149 41.91 -36.63 -15.31
C PRO A 149 42.52 -35.60 -16.29
N GLU A 150 42.62 -35.96 -17.57
CA GLU A 150 43.08 -35.08 -18.64
C GLU A 150 42.18 -33.85 -18.87
N LEU A 151 40.91 -33.89 -18.43
CA LEU A 151 39.98 -32.77 -18.58
C LEU A 151 40.19 -31.67 -17.53
N ALA A 152 41.01 -31.91 -16.49
CA ALA A 152 41.20 -30.98 -15.38
C ALA A 152 41.73 -29.60 -15.83
N GLU A 153 42.55 -29.54 -16.89
CA GLU A 153 43.11 -28.28 -17.39
C GLU A 153 42.07 -27.39 -18.11
N PHE A 154 40.93 -27.96 -18.50
CA PHE A 154 39.86 -27.26 -19.23
C PHE A 154 38.70 -26.84 -18.33
N LEU A 155 38.69 -27.26 -17.06
CA LEU A 155 37.65 -26.91 -16.10
C LEU A 155 38.07 -25.67 -15.28
N PRO A 156 37.12 -24.77 -14.95
CA PRO A 156 37.43 -23.62 -14.12
C PRO A 156 37.92 -24.07 -12.74
N ALA A 157 38.94 -23.40 -12.21
CA ALA A 157 39.46 -23.69 -10.88
C ALA A 157 38.32 -23.58 -9.85
N THR A 158 38.04 -24.68 -9.16
CA THR A 158 36.98 -24.77 -8.14
C THR A 158 37.30 -23.79 -7.02
N GLY A 159 36.54 -22.69 -6.96
CA GLY A 159 36.55 -21.70 -5.87
C GLY A 159 35.41 -21.94 -4.88
#